data_AF-A0A4E9FMS9-F1
#
_entry.id   AF-A0A4E9FMS9-F1
#
_cell.length_a   1.000
_cell.length_b   1.000
_cell.length_c   1.000
_cell.angle_alpha   90.00
_cell.angle_beta   90.00
_cell.angle_gamma   90.00
#
_symmetry.space_group_name_H-M   'P 1'
#
loop_
_entity.id
_entity.type
_entity.pdbx_description
1 polymer ?
#
loop_
_entity_poly.entity_id
_entity_poly.type
_entity_poly.pdbx_seq_one_letter_code
_entity_poly.pdbx_strand_id
1 'polypeptide(L)'
;MKSILLILFSLINPLNGCIHDGNNYKDGDTWVEKDAFVMRCRMTDDGTSWMVEITGCKTPSGATISINSSIIDGDYEWKCSKNNDGQIVMQKTLHANAKCDEHQRGEQWREKSFLYECGAGGQKKLIACFGQDNEQINVGESKEIGGYIVKCEKYDNGTVIVHGIRKGTENGTTFQVECIDSKGEHHVADSWWIDDQRFNKTCLSSGKIEVLNCISKDGIKIPLNNEISVGDTKYTCEKTSDGSVRFASGPIDANGK
;
A
#
# COMPACT_ATOMS: atom_id res chain seq x y z
N MET A 1 -54.17 64.47 -37.07
CA MET A 1 -54.04 63.99 -35.68
C MET A 1 -52.97 62.92 -35.65
N LYS A 2 -51.81 63.17 -35.02
CA LYS A 2 -50.72 62.19 -34.91
C LYS A 2 -51.09 61.21 -33.79
N SER A 3 -51.45 59.98 -34.16
CA SER A 3 -51.76 58.89 -33.22
C SER A 3 -50.46 58.43 -32.58
N ILE A 4 -50.28 58.72 -31.29
CA ILE A 4 -49.13 58.27 -30.50
C ILE A 4 -49.41 56.83 -30.09
N LEU A 5 -48.70 55.90 -30.72
CA LEU A 5 -48.70 54.48 -30.42
C LEU A 5 -47.91 54.25 -29.11
N LEU A 6 -48.63 54.10 -27.99
CA LEU A 6 -48.04 53.69 -26.71
C LEU A 6 -47.70 52.19 -26.79
N ILE A 7 -46.46 51.87 -27.12
CA ILE A 7 -45.92 50.53 -26.98
C ILE A 7 -45.66 50.32 -25.48
N LEU A 8 -46.60 49.64 -24.83
CA LEU A 8 -46.44 49.14 -23.46
C LEU A 8 -45.32 48.08 -23.48
N PHE A 9 -44.09 48.49 -23.21
CA PHE A 9 -43.04 47.55 -22.84
C PHE A 9 -43.44 46.92 -21.50
N SER A 10 -44.11 45.78 -21.59
CA SER A 10 -44.27 44.88 -20.45
C SER A 10 -42.88 44.36 -20.11
N LEU A 11 -42.19 45.05 -19.21
CA LEU A 11 -41.05 44.52 -18.48
C LEU A 11 -41.57 43.31 -17.71
N ILE A 12 -41.47 42.13 -18.32
CA ILE A 12 -41.54 40.85 -17.63
C ILE A 12 -40.34 40.82 -16.69
N ASN A 13 -40.52 41.39 -15.50
CA ASN A 13 -39.63 41.12 -14.38
C ASN A 13 -39.63 39.59 -14.22
N PRO A 14 -38.49 38.90 -14.21
CA PRO A 14 -38.43 37.51 -13.79
C PRO A 14 -38.73 37.46 -12.27
N LEU A 15 -40.00 37.62 -11.91
CA LEU A 15 -40.46 37.95 -10.55
C LEU A 15 -40.67 36.73 -9.64
N ASN A 16 -40.40 35.50 -10.12
CA ASN A 16 -40.83 34.28 -9.43
C ASN A 16 -39.68 33.36 -9.00
N GLY A 17 -38.51 33.91 -8.64
CA GLY A 17 -37.43 33.06 -8.17
C GLY A 17 -36.05 33.69 -8.16
N CYS A 18 -35.06 32.88 -7.80
CA CYS A 18 -33.66 33.23 -7.78
C CYS A 18 -33.02 32.92 -9.13
N ILE A 19 -32.11 33.80 -9.58
CA ILE A 19 -31.26 33.56 -10.75
C ILE A 19 -29.84 33.27 -10.24
N HIS A 20 -29.32 32.07 -10.52
CA HIS A 20 -27.99 31.65 -10.11
C HIS A 20 -27.32 30.85 -11.22
N ASP A 21 -26.12 31.29 -11.62
CA ASP A 21 -25.34 30.71 -12.73
C ASP A 21 -26.16 30.51 -14.02
N GLY A 22 -26.98 31.51 -14.37
CA GLY A 22 -27.85 31.47 -15.56
C GLY A 22 -29.12 30.62 -15.43
N ASN A 23 -29.30 29.88 -14.33
CA ASN A 23 -30.48 29.06 -14.06
C ASN A 23 -31.51 29.81 -13.20
N ASN A 24 -32.80 29.47 -13.37
CA ASN A 24 -33.91 30.02 -12.59
C ASN A 24 -34.45 28.98 -11.60
N TYR A 25 -34.53 29.36 -10.33
CA TYR A 25 -34.96 28.51 -9.22
C TYR A 25 -36.18 29.11 -8.55
N LYS A 26 -37.21 28.31 -8.30
CA LYS A 26 -38.42 28.72 -7.59
C LYS A 26 -38.17 28.80 -6.09
N ASP A 27 -39.11 29.43 -5.38
CA ASP A 27 -39.11 29.43 -3.91
C ASP A 27 -39.04 28.01 -3.35
N GLY A 28 -38.08 27.76 -2.45
CA GLY A 28 -37.85 26.47 -1.83
C GLY A 28 -37.02 25.49 -2.66
N ASP A 29 -36.71 25.77 -3.93
CA ASP A 29 -35.84 24.91 -4.73
C ASP A 29 -34.45 24.81 -4.08
N THR A 30 -33.92 23.59 -4.05
CA THR A 30 -32.58 23.30 -3.52
C THR A 30 -31.73 22.58 -4.54
N TRP A 31 -30.44 22.93 -4.60
CA TRP A 31 -29.46 22.27 -5.46
C TRP A 31 -28.10 22.18 -4.76
N VAL A 32 -27.16 21.47 -5.37
CA VAL A 32 -25.81 21.30 -4.84
C VAL A 32 -24.83 22.03 -5.74
N GLU A 33 -24.04 22.91 -5.16
CA GLU A 33 -22.99 23.68 -5.82
C GLU A 33 -21.62 23.08 -5.46
N LYS A 34 -20.74 22.92 -6.46
CA LYS A 34 -19.38 22.35 -6.29
C LYS A 34 -19.37 21.01 -5.55
N ASP A 35 -20.39 20.17 -5.77
CA ASP A 35 -20.57 18.85 -5.15
C ASP A 35 -20.59 18.85 -3.61
N ALA A 36 -20.70 20.01 -2.96
CA ALA A 36 -20.49 20.13 -1.53
C ALA A 36 -21.42 21.11 -0.81
N PHE A 37 -21.96 22.15 -1.46
CA PHE A 37 -22.75 23.17 -0.78
C PHE A 37 -24.22 23.08 -1.18
N VAL A 38 -25.11 22.92 -0.19
CA VAL A 38 -26.55 22.82 -0.42
C VAL A 38 -27.13 24.22 -0.46
N MET A 39 -27.52 24.64 -1.65
CA MET A 39 -28.12 25.94 -1.93
C MET A 39 -29.64 25.86 -1.79
N ARG A 40 -30.27 26.97 -1.41
CA ARG A 40 -31.73 27.14 -1.41
C ARG A 40 -32.08 28.50 -1.98
N CYS A 41 -33.06 28.53 -2.88
CA CYS A 41 -33.71 29.77 -3.26
C CYS A 41 -34.84 30.09 -2.28
N ARG A 42 -34.89 31.33 -1.78
CA ARG A 42 -36.03 31.79 -0.99
C ARG A 42 -36.26 33.29 -1.13
N MET A 43 -37.48 33.71 -0.80
CA MET A 43 -37.77 35.13 -0.59
C MET A 43 -37.12 35.62 0.72
N THR A 44 -36.64 36.86 0.73
CA THR A 44 -36.21 37.54 1.95
C THR A 44 -37.39 37.69 2.92
N ASP A 45 -37.09 37.79 4.21
CA ASP A 45 -38.11 37.77 5.27
C ASP A 45 -39.10 38.95 5.19
N ASP A 46 -38.69 40.04 4.55
CA ASP A 46 -39.52 41.23 4.28
C ASP A 46 -40.42 41.08 3.04
N GLY A 47 -40.28 39.98 2.29
CA GLY A 47 -41.06 39.70 1.08
C GLY A 47 -40.67 40.55 -0.14
N THR A 48 -39.54 41.28 -0.11
CA THR A 48 -39.21 42.26 -1.16
C THR A 48 -38.27 41.74 -2.23
N SER A 49 -37.47 40.71 -1.94
CA SER A 49 -36.42 40.24 -2.84
C SER A 49 -36.20 38.73 -2.77
N TRP A 50 -35.57 38.19 -3.80
CA TRP A 50 -35.16 36.79 -3.87
C TRP A 50 -33.69 36.67 -3.48
N MET A 51 -33.35 35.67 -2.67
CA MET A 51 -31.98 35.39 -2.29
C MET A 51 -31.63 33.92 -2.41
N VAL A 52 -30.38 33.67 -2.76
CA VAL A 52 -29.76 32.35 -2.71
C VAL A 52 -28.98 32.25 -1.42
N GLU A 53 -29.30 31.25 -0.59
CA GLU A 53 -28.56 30.98 0.63
C GLU A 53 -27.94 29.58 0.62
N ILE A 54 -26.82 29.44 1.31
CA ILE A 54 -26.28 28.13 1.64
C ILE A 54 -27.00 27.66 2.91
N THR A 55 -27.58 26.46 2.86
CA THR A 55 -28.32 25.86 3.99
C THR A 55 -27.55 24.75 4.68
N GLY A 56 -26.51 24.22 4.03
CA GLY A 56 -25.69 23.14 4.56
C GLY A 56 -24.59 22.70 3.60
N CYS A 57 -23.90 21.64 3.99
CA CYS A 57 -22.93 20.95 3.18
C CYS A 57 -23.43 19.55 2.81
N LYS A 58 -22.90 18.95 1.75
CA LYS A 58 -23.17 17.58 1.32
C LYS A 58 -21.85 16.81 1.24
N THR A 59 -21.78 15.65 1.89
CA THR A 59 -20.61 14.78 1.81
C THR A 59 -20.55 14.06 0.46
N PRO A 60 -19.39 13.50 0.07
CA PRO A 60 -19.27 12.70 -1.16
C PRO A 60 -20.20 11.47 -1.20
N SER A 61 -20.61 10.91 -0.05
CA SER A 61 -21.60 9.82 -0.01
C SER A 61 -23.04 10.31 -0.21
N GLY A 62 -23.27 11.61 -0.12
CA GLY A 62 -24.55 12.27 -0.31
C GLY A 62 -25.26 12.71 0.97
N ALA A 63 -24.67 12.48 2.16
CA ALA A 63 -25.25 12.92 3.42
C ALA A 63 -25.22 14.45 3.56
N THR A 64 -26.29 15.03 4.12
CA THR A 64 -26.41 16.49 4.32
C THR A 64 -26.06 16.88 5.76
N ILE A 65 -25.31 17.98 5.89
CA ILE A 65 -24.84 18.54 7.15
C ILE A 65 -25.38 19.96 7.27
N SER A 66 -26.14 20.26 8.31
CA SER A 66 -26.57 21.64 8.58
C SER A 66 -25.37 22.54 8.92
N ILE A 67 -25.48 23.83 8.63
CA ILE A 67 -24.45 24.80 9.00
C ILE A 67 -24.21 24.76 10.53
N ASN A 68 -22.94 24.85 10.91
CA ASN A 68 -22.42 24.73 12.27
C ASN A 68 -22.64 23.36 12.93
N SER A 69 -22.83 22.31 12.13
CA SER A 69 -22.97 20.94 12.59
C SER A 69 -21.84 20.05 12.07
N SER A 70 -21.68 18.88 12.67
CA SER A 70 -20.84 17.80 12.15
C SER A 70 -21.61 16.49 12.07
N ILE A 71 -21.18 15.61 11.18
CA ILE A 71 -21.63 14.22 11.11
C ILE A 71 -20.44 13.29 10.94
N ILE A 72 -20.62 12.02 11.30
CA ILE A 72 -19.69 10.96 10.92
C ILE A 72 -20.22 10.30 9.66
N ASP A 73 -19.39 10.27 8.61
CA ASP A 73 -19.70 9.61 7.33
C ASP A 73 -18.48 8.79 6.89
N GLY A 74 -18.64 7.47 6.96
CA GLY A 74 -17.53 6.52 6.83
C GLY A 74 -16.50 6.70 7.95
N ASP A 75 -15.23 6.79 7.57
CA ASP A 75 -14.09 6.95 8.48
C ASP A 75 -13.85 8.41 8.91
N TYR A 76 -14.70 9.34 8.49
CA TYR A 76 -14.45 10.76 8.66
C TYR A 76 -15.55 11.44 9.46
N GLU A 77 -15.13 12.35 10.32
CA GLU A 77 -15.99 13.41 10.81
C GLU A 77 -15.94 14.57 9.80
N TRP A 78 -17.12 14.93 9.30
CA TRP A 78 -17.32 16.06 8.41
C TRP A 78 -17.98 17.18 9.19
N LYS A 79 -17.43 18.39 9.10
CA LYS A 79 -17.97 19.58 9.76
C LYS A 79 -18.29 20.65 8.73
N CYS A 80 -19.51 21.15 8.76
CA CYS A 80 -19.95 22.28 7.95
C CYS A 80 -20.06 23.50 8.86
N SER A 81 -19.24 24.53 8.67
CA SER A 81 -19.18 25.67 9.59
C SER A 81 -19.16 26.99 8.85
N LYS A 82 -19.81 28.01 9.42
CA LYS A 82 -19.68 29.41 8.98
C LYS A 82 -18.54 30.07 9.76
N ASN A 83 -17.51 30.55 9.06
CA ASN A 83 -16.43 31.30 9.68
C ASN A 83 -16.85 32.76 9.98
N ASN A 84 -15.96 33.51 10.64
CA ASN A 84 -16.23 34.91 11.03
C ASN A 84 -16.44 35.84 9.83
N ASP A 85 -15.86 35.51 8.67
CA ASP A 85 -16.04 36.26 7.42
C ASP A 85 -17.36 35.91 6.71
N GLY A 86 -18.17 35.03 7.32
CA GLY A 86 -19.44 34.57 6.79
C GLY A 86 -19.34 33.49 5.71
N GLN A 87 -18.13 33.00 5.40
CA GLN A 87 -17.91 31.92 4.45
C GLN A 87 -18.29 30.57 5.07
N ILE A 88 -18.91 29.71 4.28
CA ILE A 88 -19.19 28.33 4.67
C ILE A 88 -18.01 27.44 4.28
N VAL A 89 -17.50 26.69 5.24
CA VAL A 89 -16.34 25.80 5.09
C VAL A 89 -16.76 24.38 5.45
N MET A 90 -16.43 23.43 4.58
CA MET A 90 -16.49 22.01 4.86
C MET A 90 -15.10 21.51 5.28
N GLN A 91 -15.00 21.01 6.51
CA GLN A 91 -13.80 20.41 7.07
C GLN A 91 -13.97 18.89 7.16
N LYS A 92 -12.88 18.17 6.95
CA LYS A 92 -12.80 16.71 7.01
C LYS A 92 -11.70 16.32 7.98
N THR A 93 -12.02 15.53 8.98
CA THR A 93 -11.06 14.97 9.93
C THR A 93 -11.26 13.47 10.06
N LEU A 94 -10.17 12.72 10.26
CA LEU A 94 -10.25 11.28 10.47
C LEU A 94 -10.92 11.01 11.83
N HIS A 95 -11.98 10.21 11.81
CA HIS A 95 -12.73 9.90 13.01
C HIS A 95 -11.95 8.94 13.91
N ALA A 96 -12.11 9.04 15.22
CA ALA A 96 -11.40 8.18 16.18
C ALA A 96 -11.67 6.68 15.97
N ASN A 97 -12.84 6.33 15.42
CA ASN A 97 -13.23 4.95 15.09
C ASN A 97 -13.07 4.61 13.61
N ALA A 98 -12.28 5.38 12.86
CA ALA A 98 -11.93 5.05 11.49
C ALA A 98 -11.34 3.63 11.41
N LYS A 99 -11.73 2.90 10.36
CA LYS A 99 -11.28 1.56 10.04
C LYS A 99 -9.87 1.54 9.45
N CYS A 100 -9.27 0.36 9.47
CA CYS A 100 -8.03 0.06 8.77
C CYS A 100 -8.35 -0.88 7.62
N ASP A 101 -8.47 -0.33 6.41
CA ASP A 101 -9.03 -1.06 5.26
C ASP A 101 -10.41 -1.66 5.62
N GLU A 102 -10.52 -2.97 5.74
CA GLU A 102 -11.76 -3.68 6.11
C GLU A 102 -11.92 -3.86 7.63
N HIS A 103 -10.87 -3.62 8.42
CA HIS A 103 -10.80 -3.96 9.84
C HIS A 103 -11.34 -2.85 10.75
N GLN A 104 -12.13 -3.25 11.74
CA GLN A 104 -12.69 -2.33 12.73
C GLN A 104 -11.64 -1.89 13.76
N ARG A 105 -11.86 -0.76 14.42
CA ARG A 105 -11.01 -0.32 15.52
C ARG A 105 -10.88 -1.41 16.59
N GLY A 106 -9.64 -1.72 16.98
CA GLY A 106 -9.30 -2.78 17.94
C GLY A 106 -9.27 -4.19 17.36
N GLU A 107 -9.71 -4.37 16.11
CA GLU A 107 -9.55 -5.64 15.41
C GLU A 107 -8.07 -5.91 15.15
N GLN A 108 -7.68 -7.18 15.30
CA GLN A 108 -6.33 -7.65 15.01
C GLN A 108 -6.36 -8.61 13.84
N TRP A 109 -5.41 -8.45 12.92
CA TRP A 109 -5.27 -9.32 11.76
C TRP A 109 -3.81 -9.60 11.46
N ARG A 110 -3.58 -10.75 10.81
CA ARG A 110 -2.27 -11.18 10.40
C ARG A 110 -2.03 -10.83 8.94
N GLU A 111 -0.90 -10.19 8.65
CA GLU A 111 -0.36 -10.11 7.30
C GLU A 111 1.02 -10.77 7.29
N LYS A 112 1.15 -11.90 6.58
CA LYS A 112 2.39 -12.68 6.52
C LYS A 112 2.91 -13.01 7.93
N SER A 113 4.11 -12.57 8.29
CA SER A 113 4.73 -12.81 9.59
C SER A 113 4.42 -11.74 10.63
N PHE A 114 3.46 -10.85 10.39
CA PHE A 114 3.17 -9.71 11.28
C PHE A 114 1.72 -9.71 11.74
N LEU A 115 1.53 -9.30 13.00
CA LEU A 115 0.23 -9.04 13.61
C LEU A 115 0.01 -7.53 13.69
N TYR A 116 -1.13 -7.08 13.18
CA TYR A 116 -1.56 -5.70 13.23
C TYR A 116 -2.78 -5.55 14.12
N GLU A 117 -2.96 -4.35 14.67
CA GLU A 117 -4.19 -3.89 15.32
C GLU A 117 -4.64 -2.58 14.70
N CYS A 118 -5.95 -2.40 14.50
CA CYS A 118 -6.48 -1.14 14.04
C CYS A 118 -6.59 -0.15 15.20
N GLY A 119 -5.67 0.81 15.23
CA GLY A 119 -5.60 1.87 16.20
C GLY A 119 -6.65 2.98 15.98
N ALA A 120 -6.62 3.97 16.87
CA ALA A 120 -7.45 5.16 16.73
C ALA A 120 -7.13 5.88 15.41
N GLY A 121 -8.18 6.39 14.75
CA GLY A 121 -8.03 7.06 13.46
C GLY A 121 -7.49 6.13 12.37
N GLY A 122 -7.90 4.86 12.32
CA GLY A 122 -7.49 3.96 11.24
C GLY A 122 -5.98 3.69 11.17
N GLN A 123 -5.25 3.91 12.26
CA GLN A 123 -3.81 3.67 12.28
C GLN A 123 -3.52 2.16 12.36
N LYS A 124 -2.92 1.58 11.33
CA LYS A 124 -2.36 0.22 11.42
C LYS A 124 -1.19 0.20 12.41
N LYS A 125 -1.35 -0.49 13.55
CA LYS A 125 -0.28 -0.68 14.54
C LYS A 125 0.29 -2.08 14.40
N LEU A 126 1.59 -2.20 14.14
CA LEU A 126 2.28 -3.49 14.19
C LEU A 126 2.54 -3.84 15.66
N ILE A 127 1.95 -4.93 16.14
CA ILE A 127 1.98 -5.31 17.56
C ILE A 127 2.87 -6.52 17.83
N ALA A 128 3.02 -7.43 16.86
CA ALA A 128 3.83 -8.63 17.01
C ALA A 128 4.33 -9.17 15.68
N CYS A 129 5.32 -10.04 15.76
CA CYS A 129 5.77 -10.92 14.69
C CYS A 129 5.36 -12.38 15.00
N PHE A 130 5.30 -13.22 13.97
CA PHE A 130 5.12 -14.65 14.10
C PHE A 130 6.39 -15.38 13.65
N GLY A 131 6.92 -16.21 14.55
CA GLY A 131 8.01 -17.15 14.27
C GLY A 131 7.50 -18.45 13.65
N GLN A 132 8.34 -19.49 13.73
CA GLN A 132 7.94 -20.86 13.37
C GLN A 132 6.74 -21.30 14.23
N ASP A 133 5.91 -22.21 13.69
CA ASP A 133 4.73 -22.77 14.37
C ASP A 133 3.70 -21.73 14.86
N ASN A 134 3.68 -20.55 14.24
CA ASN A 134 2.81 -19.42 14.59
C ASN A 134 3.03 -18.88 16.02
N GLU A 135 4.22 -19.06 16.58
CA GLU A 135 4.54 -18.46 17.87
C GLU A 135 4.61 -16.93 17.74
N GLN A 136 3.77 -16.25 18.51
CA GLN A 136 3.74 -14.79 18.59
C GLN A 136 4.90 -14.26 19.42
N ILE A 137 5.54 -13.19 18.94
CA ILE A 137 6.63 -12.46 19.59
C ILE A 137 6.26 -10.98 19.50
N ASN A 138 5.99 -10.30 20.62
CA ASN A 138 5.60 -8.89 20.54
C ASN A 138 6.77 -8.04 20.02
N VAL A 139 6.45 -6.90 19.42
CA VAL A 139 7.48 -5.97 18.93
C VAL A 139 8.41 -5.54 20.07
N GLY A 140 9.71 -5.64 19.84
CA GLY A 140 10.76 -5.39 20.82
C GLY A 140 11.14 -6.62 21.66
N GLU A 141 10.40 -7.72 21.55
CA GLU A 141 10.68 -8.95 22.30
C GLU A 141 11.43 -10.00 21.46
N SER A 142 11.85 -11.05 22.15
CA SER A 142 12.49 -12.23 21.56
C SER A 142 12.00 -13.51 22.22
N LYS A 143 11.98 -14.61 21.48
CA LYS A 143 11.58 -15.93 21.96
C LYS A 143 12.52 -17.01 21.45
N GLU A 144 12.80 -18.02 22.27
CA GLU A 144 13.54 -19.21 21.82
C GLU A 144 12.60 -20.16 21.08
N ILE A 145 12.93 -20.45 19.81
CA ILE A 145 12.16 -21.31 18.91
C ILE A 145 13.13 -22.23 18.17
N GLY A 146 13.00 -23.54 18.31
CA GLY A 146 13.79 -24.50 17.53
C GLY A 146 15.32 -24.37 17.67
N GLY A 147 15.82 -23.88 18.81
CA GLY A 147 17.26 -23.63 19.02
C GLY A 147 17.75 -22.28 18.48
N TYR A 148 16.83 -21.39 18.10
CA TYR A 148 17.11 -20.01 17.71
C TYR A 148 16.47 -19.03 18.70
N ILE A 149 17.14 -17.92 19.00
CA ILE A 149 16.52 -16.73 19.56
C ILE A 149 15.92 -15.94 18.39
N VAL A 150 14.61 -15.98 18.26
CA VAL A 150 13.85 -15.21 17.27
C VAL A 150 13.47 -13.87 17.86
N LYS A 151 13.80 -12.77 17.19
CA LYS A 151 13.53 -11.39 17.61
C LYS A 151 12.53 -10.72 16.69
N CYS A 152 11.57 -9.99 17.26
CA CYS A 152 10.70 -9.07 16.53
C CYS A 152 11.23 -7.65 16.75
N GLU A 153 12.26 -7.27 15.99
CA GLU A 153 13.05 -6.08 16.27
C GLU A 153 12.50 -4.86 15.54
N LYS A 154 12.34 -3.74 16.27
CA LYS A 154 11.92 -2.44 15.72
C LYS A 154 13.10 -1.47 15.73
N TYR A 155 13.41 -0.92 14.57
CA TYR A 155 14.40 0.13 14.39
C TYR A 155 13.83 1.53 14.64
N ASP A 156 14.69 2.51 14.92
CA ASP A 156 14.32 3.91 15.15
C ASP A 156 13.56 4.54 13.98
N ASN A 157 13.84 4.10 12.75
CA ASN A 157 13.12 4.54 11.55
C ASN A 157 11.71 3.94 11.43
N GLY A 158 11.26 3.12 12.39
CA GLY A 158 9.95 2.47 12.43
C GLY A 158 9.88 1.12 11.70
N THR A 159 10.95 0.70 11.00
CA THR A 159 11.00 -0.61 10.35
C THR A 159 11.00 -1.72 11.40
N VAL A 160 10.22 -2.77 11.15
CA VAL A 160 10.21 -3.97 11.99
C VAL A 160 10.67 -5.18 11.18
N ILE A 161 11.58 -5.97 11.75
CA ILE A 161 12.05 -7.21 11.16
C ILE A 161 11.82 -8.39 12.11
N VAL A 162 11.59 -9.57 11.55
CA VAL A 162 11.65 -10.83 12.29
C VAL A 162 12.87 -11.60 11.84
N HIS A 163 13.75 -11.95 12.77
CA HIS A 163 14.98 -12.70 12.48
C HIS A 163 15.35 -13.65 13.61
N GLY A 164 16.04 -14.74 13.28
CA GLY A 164 16.47 -15.76 14.24
C GLY A 164 17.99 -15.83 14.35
N ILE A 165 18.50 -15.91 15.57
CA ILE A 165 19.92 -16.11 15.88
C ILE A 165 20.07 -17.50 16.49
N ARG A 166 21.01 -18.32 16.02
CA ARG A 166 21.25 -19.63 16.65
C ARG A 166 21.66 -19.44 18.12
N LYS A 167 21.00 -20.15 19.03
CA LYS A 167 21.32 -20.12 20.45
C LYS A 167 22.79 -20.52 20.67
N GLY A 168 23.53 -19.71 21.43
CA GLY A 168 24.96 -19.90 21.68
C GLY A 168 25.91 -19.17 20.73
N THR A 169 25.44 -18.52 19.65
CA THR A 169 26.27 -17.59 18.85
C THR A 169 26.14 -16.13 19.29
N GLU A 170 25.42 -15.87 20.39
CA GLU A 170 25.05 -14.54 20.90
C GLU A 170 26.23 -13.62 21.24
N ASN A 171 27.36 -14.20 21.66
CA ASN A 171 28.57 -13.44 22.02
C ASN A 171 29.48 -13.12 20.82
N GLY A 172 29.14 -13.59 19.62
CA GLY A 172 29.82 -13.16 18.40
C GLY A 172 29.29 -11.79 18.00
N THR A 173 30.05 -10.73 18.26
CA THR A 173 29.77 -9.36 17.76
C THR A 173 29.69 -9.26 16.23
N THR A 174 29.89 -10.36 15.52
CA THR A 174 29.77 -10.48 14.08
C THR A 174 28.77 -11.58 13.77
N PHE A 175 27.57 -11.17 13.32
CA PHE A 175 26.67 -12.04 12.58
C PHE A 175 27.46 -12.65 11.42
N GLN A 176 27.81 -13.93 11.51
CA GLN A 176 28.35 -14.64 10.36
C GLN A 176 27.16 -15.17 9.58
N VAL A 177 26.92 -14.52 8.44
CA VAL A 177 25.99 -15.00 7.43
C VAL A 177 26.55 -16.32 6.88
N GLU A 178 25.72 -17.35 6.84
CA GLU A 178 26.07 -18.67 6.34
C GLU A 178 25.02 -19.16 5.34
N CYS A 179 25.44 -19.97 4.39
CA CYS A 179 24.59 -20.69 3.48
C CYS A 179 24.61 -22.18 3.83
N ILE A 180 23.46 -22.85 3.67
CA ILE A 180 23.34 -24.30 3.89
C ILE A 180 23.18 -24.97 2.53
N ASP A 181 24.03 -25.96 2.24
CA ASP A 181 23.98 -26.68 0.97
C ASP A 181 22.95 -27.81 0.93
N SER A 182 22.90 -28.56 -0.19
CA SER A 182 21.94 -29.65 -0.40
C SER A 182 22.09 -30.82 0.58
N LYS A 183 23.23 -30.93 1.28
CA LYS A 183 23.53 -31.97 2.28
C LYS A 183 23.37 -31.48 3.71
N GLY A 184 23.10 -30.19 3.90
CA GLY A 184 23.00 -29.57 5.22
C GLY A 184 24.34 -29.06 5.76
N GLU A 185 25.39 -28.99 4.96
CA GLU A 185 26.68 -28.43 5.39
C GLU A 185 26.63 -26.90 5.37
N HIS A 186 27.29 -26.28 6.35
CA HIS A 186 27.32 -24.83 6.54
C HIS A 186 28.54 -24.21 5.84
N HIS A 187 28.30 -23.15 5.08
CA HIS A 187 29.31 -22.40 4.34
C HIS A 187 29.27 -20.93 4.73
N VAL A 188 30.39 -20.38 5.22
CA VAL A 188 30.46 -18.96 5.62
C VAL A 188 30.25 -18.03 4.41
N ALA A 189 29.75 -16.82 4.65
CA ALA A 189 29.68 -15.79 3.63
C ALA A 189 31.03 -15.59 2.91
N ASP A 190 30.94 -15.26 1.62
CA ASP A 190 32.04 -15.08 0.68
C ASP A 190 32.90 -16.34 0.42
N SER A 191 32.48 -17.51 0.94
CA SER A 191 33.06 -18.81 0.58
C SER A 191 32.38 -19.43 -0.64
N TRP A 192 33.08 -20.41 -1.23
CA TRP A 192 32.57 -21.19 -2.36
C TRP A 192 32.78 -22.68 -2.13
N TRP A 193 31.92 -23.50 -2.73
CA TRP A 193 31.99 -24.95 -2.66
C TRP A 193 31.46 -25.58 -3.94
N ILE A 194 31.70 -26.88 -4.10
CA ILE A 194 31.15 -27.66 -5.20
C ILE A 194 30.02 -28.52 -4.65
N ASP A 195 28.79 -28.21 -5.04
CA ASP A 195 27.59 -28.97 -4.67
C ASP A 195 27.31 -30.07 -5.70
N ASP A 196 26.98 -31.26 -5.19
CA ASP A 196 26.75 -32.49 -5.95
C ASP A 196 27.80 -32.81 -7.03
N GLN A 197 29.06 -32.40 -6.83
CA GLN A 197 30.15 -32.53 -7.82
C GLN A 197 29.86 -31.84 -9.18
N ARG A 198 28.82 -31.00 -9.25
CA ARG A 198 28.27 -30.46 -10.50
C ARG A 198 28.15 -28.96 -10.51
N PHE A 199 27.94 -28.33 -9.37
CA PHE A 199 27.64 -26.89 -9.30
C PHE A 199 28.65 -26.19 -8.42
N ASN A 200 29.43 -25.30 -9.01
CA ASN A 200 30.27 -24.39 -8.26
C ASN A 200 29.39 -23.27 -7.70
N LYS A 201 29.26 -23.21 -6.38
CA LYS A 201 28.38 -22.27 -5.67
C LYS A 201 29.18 -21.31 -4.81
N THR A 202 28.65 -20.11 -4.61
CA THR A 202 29.16 -19.12 -3.67
C THR A 202 28.07 -18.68 -2.70
N CYS A 203 28.44 -18.43 -1.45
CA CYS A 203 27.56 -17.80 -0.46
C CYS A 203 27.82 -16.30 -0.47
N LEU A 204 26.85 -15.49 -0.90
CA LEU A 204 26.99 -14.04 -0.81
C LEU A 204 26.89 -13.58 0.64
N SER A 205 27.46 -12.42 0.96
CA SER A 205 27.30 -11.74 2.26
C SER A 205 25.86 -11.48 2.69
N SER A 206 24.88 -11.62 1.79
CA SER A 206 23.44 -11.56 2.07
C SER A 206 22.81 -12.91 2.48
N GLY A 207 23.55 -14.01 2.43
CA GLY A 207 23.06 -15.38 2.70
C GLY A 207 22.42 -16.04 1.47
N LYS A 208 22.51 -15.37 0.31
CA LYS A 208 22.03 -15.89 -0.97
C LYS A 208 23.07 -16.80 -1.60
N ILE A 209 22.65 -18.00 -1.99
CA ILE A 209 23.45 -18.94 -2.77
C ILE A 209 23.38 -18.57 -4.26
N GLU A 210 24.53 -18.43 -4.92
CA GLU A 210 24.61 -18.30 -6.38
C GLU A 210 25.45 -19.42 -6.99
N VAL A 211 25.03 -19.89 -8.17
CA VAL A 211 25.80 -20.85 -8.97
C VAL A 211 26.67 -20.07 -9.95
N LEU A 212 27.99 -20.26 -9.88
CA LEU A 212 28.98 -19.59 -10.72
C LEU A 212 29.17 -20.31 -12.06
N ASN A 213 29.24 -21.63 -12.04
CA ASN A 213 29.46 -22.49 -13.20
C ASN A 213 29.00 -23.92 -12.90
N CYS A 214 28.77 -24.68 -13.96
CA CYS A 214 28.64 -26.13 -13.88
C CYS A 214 30.01 -26.79 -14.07
N ILE A 215 30.20 -27.98 -13.50
CA ILE A 215 31.43 -28.75 -13.59
C ILE A 215 31.10 -30.11 -14.23
N SER A 216 31.81 -30.46 -15.31
CA SER A 216 31.70 -31.79 -15.92
C SER A 216 32.35 -32.86 -15.02
N LYS A 217 32.12 -34.14 -15.31
CA LYS A 217 32.80 -35.24 -14.59
C LYS A 217 34.33 -35.15 -14.67
N ASP A 218 34.87 -34.57 -15.74
CA ASP A 218 36.30 -34.40 -15.97
C ASP A 218 36.85 -33.08 -15.37
N GLY A 219 36.03 -32.35 -14.60
CA GLY A 219 36.44 -31.10 -13.94
C GLY A 219 36.44 -29.86 -14.84
N ILE A 220 35.92 -29.97 -16.06
CA ILE A 220 35.80 -28.82 -16.98
C ILE A 220 34.76 -27.86 -16.39
N LYS A 221 35.06 -26.56 -16.34
CA LYS A 221 34.13 -25.52 -15.87
C LYS A 221 33.35 -24.96 -17.06
N ILE A 222 32.03 -25.05 -16.99
CA ILE A 222 31.09 -24.51 -17.98
C ILE A 222 30.49 -23.24 -17.37
N PRO A 223 30.82 -22.04 -17.89
CA PRO A 223 30.25 -20.79 -17.38
C PRO A 223 28.72 -20.82 -17.43
N LEU A 224 28.09 -20.15 -16.48
CA LEU A 224 26.63 -20.03 -16.47
C LEU A 224 26.13 -19.33 -17.75
N ASN A 225 24.99 -19.79 -18.27
CA ASN A 225 24.38 -19.36 -19.54
C ASN A 225 25.30 -19.51 -20.76
N ASN A 226 26.20 -20.49 -20.73
CA ASN A 226 27.09 -20.78 -21.82
C ASN A 226 27.08 -22.26 -22.18
N GLU A 227 27.65 -22.49 -23.34
CA GLU A 227 27.88 -23.80 -23.90
C GLU A 227 29.32 -23.91 -24.37
N ILE A 228 29.93 -25.06 -24.13
CA ILE A 228 31.30 -25.34 -24.56
C ILE A 228 31.37 -26.72 -25.20
N SER A 229 32.23 -26.86 -26.20
CA SER A 229 32.51 -28.13 -26.87
C SER A 229 33.93 -28.58 -26.53
N VAL A 230 34.07 -29.79 -25.98
CA VAL A 230 35.37 -30.41 -25.67
C VAL A 230 35.41 -31.81 -26.24
N GLY A 231 36.30 -32.04 -27.20
CA GLY A 231 36.30 -33.28 -27.99
C GLY A 231 34.99 -33.44 -28.74
N ASP A 232 34.38 -34.63 -28.66
CA ASP A 232 33.08 -34.92 -29.27
C ASP A 232 31.89 -34.59 -28.36
N THR A 233 32.11 -33.93 -27.21
CA THR A 233 31.07 -33.65 -26.23
C THR A 233 30.78 -32.16 -26.11
N LYS A 234 29.50 -31.81 -26.25
CA LYS A 234 28.93 -30.49 -26.00
C LYS A 234 28.39 -30.44 -24.57
N TYR A 235 28.70 -29.37 -23.86
CA TYR A 235 28.24 -29.13 -22.49
C TYR A 235 27.50 -27.81 -22.40
N THR A 236 26.34 -27.80 -21.75
CA THR A 236 25.51 -26.61 -21.56
C THR A 236 25.26 -26.39 -20.07
N CYS A 237 25.42 -25.15 -19.60
CA CYS A 237 25.07 -24.74 -18.24
C CYS A 237 24.14 -23.53 -18.33
N GLU A 238 22.87 -23.70 -17.98
CA GLU A 238 21.82 -22.70 -18.21
C GLU A 238 21.11 -22.36 -16.90
N LYS A 239 20.92 -21.07 -16.62
CA LYS A 239 20.00 -20.62 -15.56
C LYS A 239 18.62 -20.38 -16.16
N THR A 240 17.62 -21.11 -15.70
CA THR A 240 16.23 -20.97 -16.14
C THR A 240 15.56 -19.74 -15.52
N SER A 241 14.43 -19.33 -16.09
CA SER A 241 13.68 -18.14 -15.64
C SER A 241 13.13 -18.23 -14.21
N ASP A 242 12.93 -19.45 -13.70
CA ASP A 242 12.55 -19.74 -12.31
C ASP A 242 13.75 -19.69 -11.33
N GLY A 243 14.97 -19.49 -11.84
CA GLY A 243 16.20 -19.43 -11.05
C GLY A 243 16.92 -20.77 -10.87
N SER A 244 16.35 -21.88 -11.35
CA SER A 244 17.03 -23.18 -11.36
C SER A 244 18.24 -23.17 -12.31
N VAL A 245 19.20 -24.06 -12.10
CA VAL A 245 20.34 -24.23 -13.02
C VAL A 245 20.33 -25.63 -13.60
N ARG A 246 20.36 -25.72 -14.94
CA ARG A 246 20.38 -26.96 -15.71
C ARG A 246 21.77 -27.19 -16.27
N PHE A 247 22.26 -28.41 -16.12
CA PHE A 247 23.47 -28.90 -16.76
C PHE A 247 23.10 -30.02 -17.73
N ALA A 248 23.56 -29.91 -18.98
CA ALA A 248 23.38 -30.95 -19.99
C ALA A 248 24.73 -31.26 -20.67
N SER A 249 24.89 -32.51 -21.09
CA SER A 249 26.03 -32.95 -21.90
C SER A 249 25.56 -33.94 -22.96
N GLY A 250 26.03 -33.80 -24.20
CA GLY A 250 25.68 -34.69 -25.30
C GLY A 250 26.75 -34.70 -26.39
N PRO A 251 26.68 -35.62 -27.35
CA PRO A 251 27.57 -35.60 -28.50
C PRO A 251 27.37 -34.32 -29.32
N ILE A 252 28.43 -33.78 -29.90
CA ILE A 252 28.33 -32.71 -30.90
C ILE A 252 27.68 -33.31 -32.15
N ASP A 253 26.59 -32.71 -32.63
CA ASP A 253 25.96 -33.18 -33.86
C ASP A 253 26.87 -32.95 -35.09
N ALA A 254 26.59 -33.61 -36.22
CA ALA A 254 27.36 -33.44 -37.46
C ALA A 254 27.35 -31.99 -38.01
N ASN A 255 26.52 -31.10 -37.44
CA ASN A 255 26.42 -29.70 -37.80
C ASN A 255 27.08 -28.76 -36.75
N GLY A 256 27.83 -29.30 -35.78
CA GLY A 256 28.50 -28.51 -34.75
C GLY A 256 27.55 -27.84 -33.76
N LYS A 257 26.31 -28.34 -33.63
CA LYS A 257 25.29 -27.88 -32.69
C LYS A 257 24.89 -28.96 -31.68
#